data_AF-A0AAW5N024-F1
#
_entry.id   AF-A0AAW5N024-F1
#
_cell.length_a   1.000
_cell.length_b   1.000
_cell.length_c   1.000
_cell.angle_alpha   90.00
_cell.angle_beta   90.00
_cell.angle_gamma   90.00
#
_symmetry.space_group_name_H-M   'P 1'
#
loop_
_entity.id
_entity.type
_entity.pdbx_description
1 polymer ?
#
loop_
_entity_poly.entity_id
_entity_poly.type
_entity_poly.pdbx_seq_one_letter_code
_entity_poly.pdbx_strand_id
1 'polypeptide(L)'
;GTVSVPLVDKFFGPGYAFVTEAIRQVSQRLDGAAIDMPAGPSDVLVIADSGATPDFVASDLLSQAEHGRDSQVILLTPDADMARR
;
A
#
# COMPACT_ATOMS: atom_id res chain seq x y z
N GLY A 1 -25.40 8.35 6.14
CA GLY A 1 -26.07 7.21 6.81
C GLY A 1 -27.36 6.87 6.10
N THR A 2 -27.88 5.67 6.30
CA THR A 2 -29.18 5.18 5.79
C THR A 2 -30.05 4.71 6.96
N VAL A 3 -31.22 4.10 6.67
CA VAL A 3 -32.12 3.53 7.70
C VAL A 3 -31.44 2.43 8.52
N SER A 4 -30.52 1.66 7.92
CA SER A 4 -29.84 0.53 8.56
C SER A 4 -28.35 0.76 8.84
N VAL A 5 -27.72 1.75 8.17
CA VAL A 5 -26.28 2.01 8.31
C VAL A 5 -26.08 3.39 8.94
N PRO A 6 -25.46 3.50 10.13
CA PRO A 6 -25.27 4.77 10.80
C PRO A 6 -24.38 5.70 9.96
N LEU A 7 -24.62 7.02 10.10
CA LEU A 7 -23.62 7.99 9.65
C LEU A 7 -22.43 7.92 10.61
N VAL A 8 -21.22 7.86 10.05
CA VAL A 8 -19.97 7.87 10.82
C VAL A 8 -19.22 9.16 10.52
N ASP A 9 -18.46 9.65 11.50
CA ASP A 9 -17.65 10.86 11.33
C ASP A 9 -16.39 10.62 10.49
N LYS A 10 -15.92 9.36 10.42
CA LYS A 10 -14.68 9.00 9.73
C LYS A 10 -14.70 7.59 9.14
N PHE A 11 -14.20 7.45 7.91
CA PHE A 11 -13.95 6.17 7.23
C PHE A 11 -12.48 5.74 7.35
N PHE A 12 -12.27 4.43 7.35
CA PHE A 12 -10.95 3.80 7.48
C PHE A 12 -10.78 2.63 6.53
N GLY A 13 -9.54 2.42 6.10
CA GLY A 13 -9.12 1.24 5.37
C GLY A 13 -9.04 1.42 3.84
N PRO A 14 -8.13 0.69 3.19
CA PRO A 14 -7.95 0.76 1.75
C PRO A 14 -9.06 -0.01 1.02
N GLY A 15 -9.16 0.23 -0.29
CA GLY A 15 -10.04 -0.55 -1.16
C GLY A 15 -9.61 -0.46 -2.62
N TYR A 16 -10.32 -1.18 -3.48
CA TYR A 16 -10.12 -1.09 -4.92
C TYR A 16 -10.54 0.29 -5.45
N ALA A 17 -10.19 0.61 -6.69
CA ALA A 17 -10.28 1.97 -7.25
C ALA A 17 -11.62 2.71 -7.00
N PHE A 18 -12.76 2.01 -7.05
CA PHE A 18 -14.06 2.64 -6.81
C PHE A 18 -14.30 2.98 -5.33
N VAL A 19 -13.81 2.15 -4.40
CA VAL A 19 -13.87 2.45 -2.97
C VAL A 19 -13.00 3.65 -2.67
N THR A 20 -11.78 3.69 -3.21
CA THR A 20 -10.87 4.84 -3.06
C THR A 20 -11.49 6.11 -3.62
N GLU A 21 -12.09 6.08 -4.81
CA GLU A 21 -12.75 7.25 -5.39
C GLU A 21 -14.00 7.68 -4.61
N ALA A 22 -14.82 6.73 -4.13
CA ALA A 22 -15.98 7.04 -3.30
C ALA A 22 -15.56 7.72 -1.98
N ILE A 23 -14.56 7.17 -1.31
CA ILE A 23 -13.97 7.72 -0.07
C ILE A 23 -13.38 9.12 -0.35
N ARG A 24 -12.69 9.30 -1.48
CA ARG A 24 -12.15 10.60 -1.90
C ARG A 24 -13.23 11.65 -2.14
N GLN A 25 -14.34 11.29 -2.80
CA GLN A 25 -15.45 12.21 -3.01
C GLN A 25 -16.13 12.58 -1.69
N VAL A 26 -16.37 11.61 -0.82
CA VAL A 26 -17.00 11.84 0.49
C VAL A 26 -16.13 12.76 1.35
N SER A 27 -14.80 12.64 1.33
CA SER A 27 -13.93 13.52 2.12
C SER A 27 -13.88 14.98 1.67
N GLN A 28 -14.22 15.25 0.41
CA GLN A 28 -14.24 16.61 -0.15
C GLN A 28 -15.60 17.31 -0.04
N ARG A 29 -16.65 16.57 0.33
CA ARG A 29 -17.99 17.12 0.52
C ARG A 29 -18.14 17.71 1.91
N LEU A 30 -18.80 18.87 2.01
CA LEU A 30 -19.09 19.50 3.31
C LEU A 30 -20.04 18.65 4.17
N ASP A 31 -20.96 17.92 3.56
CA ASP A 31 -21.88 16.96 4.20
C ASP A 31 -21.32 15.53 4.26
N GLY A 32 -20.04 15.37 3.95
CA GLY A 32 -19.35 14.09 3.94
C GLY A 32 -18.75 13.71 5.29
N ALA A 33 -17.78 12.80 5.25
CA ALA A 33 -17.08 12.30 6.43
C ALA A 33 -15.57 12.36 6.22
N ALA A 34 -14.82 12.49 7.31
CA ALA A 34 -13.38 12.46 7.26
C ALA A 34 -12.86 11.09 6.80
N ILE A 35 -11.60 11.06 6.36
CA ILE A 35 -10.90 9.83 5.98
C ILE A 35 -9.58 9.74 6.73
N ASP A 36 -9.06 8.54 6.89
CA ASP A 36 -7.76 8.28 7.51
C ASP A 36 -6.61 8.82 6.67
N MET A 37 -6.45 8.31 5.46
CA MET A 37 -5.41 8.70 4.51
C MET A 37 -5.82 8.38 3.07
N PRO A 38 -5.30 9.09 2.06
CA PRO A 38 -5.44 8.66 0.67
C PRO A 38 -4.74 7.30 0.47
N ALA A 39 -5.45 6.32 -0.07
CA ALA A 39 -4.87 5.03 -0.40
C ALA A 39 -4.21 5.07 -1.79
N GLY A 40 -2.95 4.65 -1.86
CA GLY A 40 -2.20 4.41 -3.10
C GLY A 40 -1.85 2.92 -3.25
N PRO A 41 -1.11 2.54 -4.30
CA PRO A 41 -0.51 1.22 -4.39
C PRO A 41 0.38 0.92 -3.17
N SER A 42 0.48 -0.35 -2.81
CA SER A 42 1.34 -0.77 -1.70
C SER A 42 2.77 -0.94 -2.21
N ASP A 43 3.76 -0.40 -1.47
CA ASP A 43 5.16 -0.41 -1.88
C ASP A 43 6.09 -1.01 -0.82
N VAL A 44 7.25 -1.54 -1.23
CA VAL A 44 8.34 -1.96 -0.33
C VAL A 44 9.70 -1.60 -0.92
N LEU A 45 10.62 -1.17 -0.05
CA LEU A 45 12.02 -0.91 -0.38
C LEU A 45 12.91 -1.66 0.61
N VAL A 46 13.69 -2.62 0.10
CA VAL A 46 14.66 -3.39 0.89
C VAL A 46 16.06 -2.80 0.67
N ILE A 47 16.79 -2.56 1.77
CA ILE A 47 18.21 -2.19 1.74
C ILE A 47 19.01 -3.40 2.20
N ALA A 48 19.87 -3.93 1.33
CA ALA A 48 20.67 -5.13 1.60
C ALA A 48 22.14 -4.89 1.26
N ASP A 49 23.04 -5.22 2.17
CA ASP A 49 24.49 -5.23 1.90
C ASP A 49 24.97 -6.65 1.52
N SER A 50 26.29 -6.83 1.37
CA SER A 50 26.88 -8.12 1.00
C SER A 50 26.66 -9.23 2.04
N GLY A 51 26.27 -8.89 3.26
CA GLY A 51 26.00 -9.83 4.35
C GLY A 51 24.57 -10.37 4.37
N ALA A 52 23.66 -9.80 3.57
CA ALA A 52 22.29 -10.26 3.52
C ALA A 52 22.16 -11.64 2.84
N THR A 53 21.11 -12.38 3.20
CA THR A 53 20.75 -13.63 2.53
C THR A 53 19.83 -13.32 1.33
N PRO A 54 20.22 -13.62 0.08
CA PRO A 54 19.40 -13.30 -1.10
C PRO A 54 17.98 -13.85 -1.04
N ASP A 55 17.80 -15.09 -0.57
CA ASP A 55 16.47 -15.71 -0.45
C ASP A 55 15.54 -14.95 0.50
N PHE A 56 16.07 -14.32 1.55
CA PHE A 56 15.26 -13.52 2.48
C PHE A 56 14.86 -12.19 1.83
N VAL A 57 15.80 -11.53 1.14
CA VAL A 57 15.53 -10.30 0.38
C VAL A 57 14.47 -10.58 -0.69
N ALA A 58 14.62 -11.66 -1.47
CA ALA A 58 13.67 -12.05 -2.50
C ALA A 58 12.29 -12.37 -1.91
N SER A 59 12.23 -13.07 -0.77
CA SER A 59 10.98 -13.38 -0.09
C SER A 59 10.23 -12.13 0.35
N ASP A 60 10.92 -11.14 0.93
CA ASP A 60 10.32 -9.86 1.33
C ASP A 60 9.80 -9.09 0.10
N LEU A 61 10.57 -9.00 -0.98
CA LEU A 61 10.13 -8.35 -2.21
C LEU A 61 8.90 -9.06 -2.82
N LEU A 62 8.89 -10.39 -2.85
CA LEU A 62 7.76 -11.17 -3.37
C LEU A 62 6.51 -11.03 -2.51
N SER A 63 6.67 -10.95 -1.19
CA SER A 63 5.55 -10.76 -0.25
C SER A 63 4.79 -9.46 -0.48
N GLN A 64 5.44 -8.42 -1.03
CA GLN A 64 4.74 -7.21 -1.41
C GLN A 64 4.23 -7.26 -2.85
N ALA A 65 4.97 -7.92 -3.74
CA ALA A 65 4.55 -8.12 -5.12
C ALA A 65 3.22 -8.89 -5.23
N GLU A 66 2.92 -9.80 -4.30
CA GLU A 66 1.66 -10.55 -4.30
C GLU A 66 0.43 -9.69 -3.91
N HIS A 67 0.63 -8.55 -3.26
CA HIS A 67 -0.46 -7.70 -2.78
C HIS A 67 -1.29 -7.10 -3.93
N GLY A 68 -0.70 -6.90 -5.10
CA GLY A 68 -1.42 -6.38 -6.25
C GLY A 68 -0.52 -6.12 -7.45
N ARG A 69 -1.14 -6.08 -8.64
CA ARG A 69 -0.42 -5.83 -9.89
C ARG A 69 0.29 -4.47 -9.91
N ASP A 70 -0.23 -3.51 -9.15
CA ASP A 70 0.31 -2.15 -9.08
C ASP A 70 1.31 -1.97 -7.93
N SER A 71 1.62 -3.02 -7.15
CA SER A 71 2.59 -2.95 -6.06
C SER A 71 3.99 -2.63 -6.58
N GLN A 72 4.71 -1.73 -5.91
CA GLN A 72 6.12 -1.45 -6.24
C GLN A 72 7.07 -2.13 -5.26
N VAL A 73 8.09 -2.79 -5.80
CA VAL A 73 9.15 -3.46 -5.03
C VAL A 73 10.49 -2.94 -5.49
N ILE A 74 11.34 -2.51 -4.55
CA ILE A 74 12.64 -1.89 -4.85
C ILE A 74 13.72 -2.52 -3.97
N LEU A 75 14.85 -2.87 -4.56
CA LEU A 75 16.07 -3.27 -3.85
C LEU A 75 17.13 -2.17 -4.01
N LEU A 76 17.71 -1.71 -2.89
CA LEU A 76 18.91 -0.89 -2.87
C LEU A 76 20.06 -1.67 -2.23
N THR A 77 21.16 -1.81 -2.97
CA THR A 77 22.36 -2.49 -2.48
C THR A 77 23.63 -1.83 -3.01
N PRO A 78 24.70 -1.72 -2.19
CA PRO A 78 26.01 -1.30 -2.67
C PRO A 78 26.76 -2.44 -3.39
N ASP A 79 26.26 -3.68 -3.35
CA ASP A 79 26.91 -4.86 -3.90
C ASP A 79 26.16 -5.35 -5.16
N ALA A 80 26.84 -5.27 -6.31
CA ALA A 80 26.27 -5.72 -7.57
C ALA A 80 26.04 -7.24 -7.63
N ASP A 81 26.77 -8.04 -6.85
CA ASP A 81 26.52 -9.47 -6.74
C ASP A 81 25.26 -9.77 -5.92
N MET A 82 24.99 -9.00 -4.87
CA MET A 82 23.73 -9.08 -4.13
C MET A 82 22.52 -8.82 -5.04
N ALA A 83 22.60 -7.83 -5.93
CA ALA A 83 21.51 -7.52 -6.87
C ALA A 83 21.25 -8.62 -7.92
N ARG A 84 22.21 -9.52 -8.16
CA ARG A 84 22.11 -10.61 -9.17
C ARG A 84 21.65 -11.94 -8.59
N ARG A 85 21.76 -12.12 -7.27
CA ARG A 85 21.48 -13.37 -6.56
C ARG A 85 20.05 -13.41 -6.09
#